data_AF-A0AA95KEK5-F1
#
_entry.id   AF-A0AA95KEK5-F1
#
_cell.length_a   1.000
_cell.length_b   1.000
_cell.length_c   1.000
_cell.angle_alpha   90.00
_cell.angle_beta   90.00
_cell.angle_gamma   90.00
#
_symmetry.space_group_name_H-M   'P 1'
#
loop_
_entity.id
_entity.type
_entity.pdbx_description
1 polymer ?
#
loop_
_entity_poly.entity_id
_entity_poly.type
_entity_poly.pdbx_seq_one_letter_code
_entity_poly.pdbx_strand_id
1 'polypeptide(L)'
;MTTTHSQSVKLADAELRSMGLSRRRILQSAGIIAAGTAATAATARPAMANPGGNDPQLKWLVGDHHVHTQYSHDAKYMIKQQLDTAQAYGVDWLALTEHSNFGHANNGGAVNANKEIQAQRAARPGLLIFQGLEWYIPGAEHASVLVAPGPNEVNLLRTFELVWDGKLNQWEKPTPGTAQVETFERKAVEAIAWLANQKRSGYIEDVVALANHPMRLGIDSPHELRAWRDAARDVMIGMEGAPGAQGSGVSQFSRAGDQRGEYTNNPTQFSFPGYPADAFRPYGGFDWATATVGGVWDSMLAEGLPFWITSNSDNHLTVKDTWKTGPYPAEEPYLSLPNEFDRWSVTGKRPDPFDAGEKQGGSDYWPGQFSRLHTGVTERSYTGVLEAMRRGRMWVDHGHLLQGLDVRVREVRGNGAGNSNGRNGVTLGSRLQVRRGADVEISITITTTDYRNFAGILPKLAHVDVIGGAVTGAVTDRDTLKAPGTTVWKQLDVSGRTGTFTIRHVIKDVQKSCYFRLRGSDGNRHGAGYYGASVDPAGPIRHGDNLGDADPWTDTWFYANPVFIDVV
;
A
#
# COMPACT_ATOMS: atom_id res chain seq x y z
N MET A 1 0.69 0.81 33.53
CA MET A 1 1.15 -0.45 34.20
C MET A 1 1.59 -1.43 33.12
N THR A 2 2.78 -2.00 33.17
CA THR A 2 3.22 -3.02 32.20
C THR A 2 2.49 -4.33 32.46
N THR A 3 1.40 -4.56 31.74
CA THR A 3 0.64 -5.81 31.76
C THR A 3 1.55 -6.95 31.28
N THR A 4 1.66 -8.03 32.04
CA THR A 4 2.44 -9.20 31.62
C THR A 4 1.80 -9.85 30.39
N HIS A 5 2.58 -10.50 29.51
CA HIS A 5 2.05 -11.21 28.34
C HIS A 5 0.86 -12.12 28.68
N SER A 6 0.97 -12.86 29.80
CA SER A 6 -0.07 -13.77 30.26
C SER A 6 -1.38 -13.07 30.61
N GLN A 7 -1.32 -11.82 31.09
CA GLN A 7 -2.50 -11.03 31.41
C GLN A 7 -3.14 -10.47 30.14
N SER A 8 -2.34 -9.98 29.18
CA SER A 8 -2.81 -9.50 27.88
C SER A 8 -3.57 -10.59 27.11
N VAL A 9 -3.01 -11.81 27.04
CA VAL A 9 -3.67 -12.95 26.39
C VAL A 9 -4.95 -13.35 27.11
N LYS A 10 -4.97 -13.35 28.45
CA LYS A 10 -6.18 -13.64 29.24
C LYS A 10 -7.30 -12.62 28.99
N LEU A 11 -6.97 -11.33 28.86
CA LEU A 11 -7.93 -10.28 28.54
C LEU A 11 -8.49 -10.47 27.13
N ALA A 12 -7.63 -10.74 26.15
CA ALA A 12 -8.06 -11.04 24.79
C ALA A 12 -8.99 -12.27 24.73
N ASP A 13 -8.66 -13.35 25.47
CA ASP A 13 -9.48 -14.56 25.53
C ASP A 13 -10.80 -14.37 26.28
N ALA A 14 -10.85 -13.46 27.26
CA ALA A 14 -12.10 -13.08 27.90
C ALA A 14 -13.01 -12.33 26.91
N GLU A 15 -12.45 -11.41 26.12
CA GLU A 15 -13.22 -10.68 25.12
C GLU A 15 -13.68 -11.58 23.97
N LEU A 16 -12.82 -12.46 23.45
CA LEU A 16 -13.24 -13.43 22.44
C LEU A 16 -14.40 -14.29 22.94
N ARG A 17 -14.40 -14.67 24.23
CA ARG A 17 -15.52 -15.42 24.84
C ARG A 17 -16.80 -14.59 24.93
N SER A 18 -16.71 -13.28 25.20
CA SER A 18 -17.89 -12.39 25.18
C SER A 18 -18.52 -12.30 23.78
N MET A 19 -17.69 -12.45 22.74
CA MET A 19 -18.10 -12.54 21.33
C MET A 19 -18.52 -13.96 20.88
N GLY A 20 -18.52 -14.96 21.78
CA GLY A 20 -18.85 -16.35 21.46
C GLY A 20 -17.76 -17.12 20.69
N LEU A 21 -16.53 -16.62 20.70
CA LEU A 21 -15.38 -17.15 19.97
C LEU A 21 -14.36 -17.83 20.88
N SER A 22 -13.50 -18.65 20.27
CA SER A 22 -12.39 -19.32 20.95
C SER A 22 -11.12 -19.17 20.12
N ARG A 23 -10.11 -18.49 20.68
CA ARG A 23 -8.77 -18.36 20.07
C ARG A 23 -8.23 -19.71 19.64
N ARG A 24 -8.26 -20.71 20.52
CA ARG A 24 -7.76 -22.07 20.24
C ARG A 24 -8.41 -22.66 18.98
N ARG A 25 -9.74 -22.55 18.85
CA ARG A 25 -10.46 -23.09 17.68
C ARG A 25 -10.10 -22.32 16.41
N ILE A 26 -9.99 -20.99 16.50
CA ILE A 26 -9.60 -20.14 15.37
C ILE A 26 -8.20 -20.52 14.88
N LEU A 27 -7.21 -20.54 15.78
CA LEU A 27 -5.82 -20.89 15.45
C LEU A 27 -5.71 -22.31 14.86
N GLN A 28 -6.42 -23.29 15.42
CA GLN A 28 -6.42 -24.66 14.90
C GLN A 28 -7.01 -24.74 13.48
N SER A 29 -8.11 -24.04 13.22
CA SER A 29 -8.74 -24.03 11.89
C SER A 29 -7.84 -23.37 10.83
N ALA A 30 -7.19 -22.26 11.20
CA ALA A 30 -6.32 -21.51 10.30
C ALA A 30 -5.05 -22.31 9.93
N GLY A 31 -4.45 -23.03 10.88
CA GLY A 31 -3.31 -23.91 10.59
C GLY A 31 -3.63 -25.00 9.56
N ILE A 32 -4.84 -25.58 9.63
CA ILE A 32 -5.31 -26.58 8.65
C ILE A 32 -5.51 -25.92 7.27
N ILE A 33 -6.13 -24.74 7.22
CA ILE A 33 -6.37 -24.01 5.97
C ILE A 33 -5.04 -23.62 5.32
N ALA A 34 -4.11 -23.06 6.08
CA ALA A 34 -2.80 -22.62 5.60
C ALA A 34 -1.97 -23.78 5.02
N ALA A 35 -1.99 -24.95 5.67
CA ALA A 35 -1.35 -26.15 5.13
C ALA A 35 -1.96 -26.59 3.78
N GLY A 36 -3.29 -26.47 3.65
CA GLY A 36 -4.00 -26.78 2.41
C GLY A 36 -3.73 -25.78 1.28
N THR A 37 -3.67 -24.48 1.58
CA THR A 37 -3.41 -23.44 0.56
C THR A 37 -1.99 -23.55 0.00
N ALA A 38 -0.98 -23.81 0.83
CA ALA A 38 0.40 -24.01 0.39
C ALA A 38 0.53 -25.16 -0.63
N ALA A 39 -0.18 -26.28 -0.42
CA ALA A 39 -0.19 -27.41 -1.36
C ALA A 39 -0.85 -27.06 -2.71
N THR A 40 -1.90 -26.22 -2.69
CA THR A 40 -2.58 -25.77 -3.92
C THR A 40 -1.85 -24.63 -4.65
N ALA A 41 -1.17 -23.73 -3.93
CA ALA A 41 -0.44 -22.61 -4.53
C ALA A 41 0.75 -23.09 -5.38
N ALA A 42 1.34 -24.24 -5.04
CA ALA A 42 2.38 -24.91 -5.82
C ALA A 42 1.88 -25.50 -7.16
N THR A 43 0.57 -25.69 -7.31
CA THR A 43 -0.06 -26.33 -8.50
C THR A 43 -1.02 -25.41 -9.25
N ALA A 44 -1.45 -24.29 -8.64
CA ALA A 44 -2.39 -23.35 -9.22
C ALA A 44 -1.71 -22.45 -10.27
N ARG A 45 -2.13 -22.60 -11.53
CA ARG A 45 -1.94 -21.55 -12.54
C ARG A 45 -2.60 -20.25 -12.04
N PRO A 46 -2.00 -19.07 -12.23
CA PRO A 46 -2.65 -17.81 -11.87
C PRO A 46 -4.06 -17.79 -12.49
N ALA A 47 -5.05 -17.38 -11.70
CA ALA A 47 -6.44 -17.33 -12.13
C ALA A 47 -6.50 -16.66 -13.50
N MET A 48 -6.97 -17.42 -14.51
CA MET A 48 -6.92 -17.01 -15.91
C MET A 48 -7.61 -15.65 -16.04
N ALA A 49 -6.87 -14.64 -16.51
CA ALA A 49 -7.48 -13.45 -17.06
C ALA A 49 -8.48 -13.90 -18.13
N ASN A 50 -9.63 -13.23 -18.16
CA ASN A 50 -10.71 -13.52 -19.11
C ASN A 50 -10.10 -13.61 -20.53
N PRO A 51 -10.33 -14.69 -21.31
CA PRO A 51 -9.69 -14.90 -22.63
C PRO A 51 -10.09 -13.88 -23.71
N GLY A 52 -10.73 -12.77 -23.33
CA GLY A 52 -11.29 -11.77 -24.24
C GLY A 52 -10.31 -10.72 -24.75
N GLY A 53 -9.11 -10.57 -24.17
CA GLY A 53 -8.13 -9.55 -24.60
C GLY A 53 -8.70 -8.13 -24.67
N ASN A 54 -9.75 -7.85 -23.87
CA ASN A 54 -10.54 -6.63 -23.94
C ASN A 54 -11.10 -6.30 -22.55
N ASP A 55 -10.42 -5.42 -21.83
CA ASP A 55 -10.87 -4.93 -20.53
C ASP A 55 -11.87 -3.78 -20.68
N PRO A 56 -12.82 -3.63 -19.74
CA PRO A 56 -13.78 -2.54 -19.77
C PRO A 56 -13.11 -1.16 -19.69
N GLN A 57 -13.85 -0.12 -20.06
CA GLN A 57 -13.48 1.24 -19.70
C GLN A 57 -13.53 1.37 -18.17
N LEU A 58 -12.52 2.00 -17.57
CA LEU A 58 -12.45 2.20 -16.13
C LEU A 58 -12.83 3.63 -15.77
N LYS A 59 -13.45 3.79 -14.60
CA LYS A 59 -13.55 5.06 -13.89
C LYS A 59 -12.44 5.11 -12.85
N TRP A 60 -11.59 6.13 -12.90
CA TRP A 60 -10.53 6.32 -11.93
C TRP A 60 -11.08 7.04 -10.70
N LEU A 61 -10.89 6.43 -9.53
CA LEU A 61 -11.20 7.01 -8.23
C LEU A 61 -9.90 7.28 -7.47
N VAL A 62 -9.78 8.45 -6.87
CA VAL A 62 -8.66 8.78 -5.98
C VAL A 62 -8.94 8.23 -4.59
N GLY A 63 -7.95 7.60 -3.97
CA GLY A 63 -8.09 7.01 -2.66
C GLY A 63 -6.87 7.13 -1.77
N ASP A 64 -7.10 6.77 -0.51
CA ASP A 64 -6.08 6.65 0.52
C ASP A 64 -6.42 5.48 1.45
N HIS A 65 -5.55 4.47 1.52
CA HIS A 65 -5.85 3.24 2.25
C HIS A 65 -5.23 3.20 3.66
N HIS A 66 -4.50 4.24 4.07
CA HIS A 66 -3.75 4.25 5.32
C HIS A 66 -3.87 5.63 5.99
N VAL A 67 -4.85 5.77 6.88
CA VAL A 67 -5.21 7.04 7.55
C VAL A 67 -5.59 6.77 8.99
N HIS A 68 -5.08 7.59 9.91
CA HIS A 68 -5.30 7.44 11.34
C HIS A 68 -6.10 8.60 11.91
N THR A 69 -6.78 8.33 13.02
CA THR A 69 -7.58 9.33 13.74
C THR A 69 -7.27 9.29 15.21
N GLN A 70 -7.99 10.07 16.01
CA GLN A 70 -7.93 9.97 17.47
C GLN A 70 -8.24 8.56 18.04
N TYR A 71 -8.73 7.64 17.21
CA TYR A 71 -8.86 6.21 17.55
C TYR A 71 -7.56 5.41 17.39
N SER A 72 -6.47 6.04 16.96
CA SER A 72 -5.09 5.55 17.10
C SER A 72 -4.38 6.27 18.23
N HIS A 73 -3.47 5.55 18.88
CA HIS A 73 -2.75 6.05 20.05
C HIS A 73 -1.74 7.17 19.76
N ASP A 74 -1.48 7.51 18.50
CA ASP A 74 -0.45 8.43 17.98
C ASP A 74 -0.97 9.44 16.96
N ALA A 75 -2.24 9.35 16.56
CA ALA A 75 -2.91 10.35 15.74
C ALA A 75 -3.91 11.19 16.56
N LYS A 76 -4.24 12.39 16.07
CA LYS A 76 -5.01 13.39 16.84
C LYS A 76 -6.32 13.85 16.19
N TYR A 77 -6.53 13.58 14.91
CA TYR A 77 -7.64 14.17 14.16
C TYR A 77 -8.95 13.44 14.39
N MET A 78 -10.07 14.18 14.41
CA MET A 78 -11.40 13.57 14.33
C MET A 78 -11.58 12.89 12.98
N ILE A 79 -12.40 11.82 12.93
CA ILE A 79 -12.83 11.20 11.68
C ILE A 79 -13.38 12.27 10.73
N LYS A 80 -14.26 13.16 11.20
CA LYS A 80 -14.84 14.22 10.38
C LYS A 80 -13.77 15.13 9.76
N GLN A 81 -12.71 15.49 10.50
CA GLN A 81 -11.64 16.35 10.00
C GLN A 81 -10.89 15.68 8.85
N GLN A 82 -10.51 14.40 9.02
CA GLN A 82 -9.86 13.64 7.94
C GLN A 82 -10.73 13.57 6.69
N LEU A 83 -12.03 13.33 6.86
CA LEU A 83 -12.95 13.23 5.72
C LEU A 83 -13.18 14.58 5.03
N ASP A 84 -13.26 15.68 5.78
CA ASP A 84 -13.39 17.03 5.22
C ASP A 84 -12.17 17.41 4.40
N THR A 85 -10.97 17.16 4.91
CA THR A 85 -9.71 17.46 4.21
C THR A 85 -9.54 16.56 3.00
N ALA A 86 -9.76 15.26 3.13
CA ALA A 86 -9.71 14.30 2.03
C ALA A 86 -10.60 14.72 0.85
N GLN A 87 -11.86 15.11 1.12
CA GLN A 87 -12.76 15.59 0.06
C GLN A 87 -12.28 16.89 -0.57
N ALA A 88 -11.73 17.82 0.22
CA ALA A 88 -11.16 19.06 -0.31
C ALA A 88 -9.95 18.79 -1.24
N TYR A 89 -9.24 17.69 -1.03
CA TYR A 89 -8.14 17.21 -1.88
C TYR A 89 -8.56 16.26 -3.02
N GLY A 90 -9.87 16.02 -3.17
CA GLY A 90 -10.42 15.24 -4.28
C GLY A 90 -10.40 13.73 -4.07
N VAL A 91 -10.31 13.26 -2.82
CA VAL A 91 -10.39 11.84 -2.48
C VAL A 91 -11.84 11.33 -2.65
N ASP A 92 -11.98 10.20 -3.34
CA ASP A 92 -13.25 9.51 -3.61
C ASP A 92 -13.54 8.36 -2.64
N TRP A 93 -12.50 7.78 -2.06
CA TRP A 93 -12.60 6.74 -1.04
C TRP A 93 -11.42 6.79 -0.08
N LEU A 94 -11.60 6.39 1.17
CA LEU A 94 -10.48 6.19 2.08
C LEU A 94 -10.73 5.06 3.08
N ALA A 95 -9.67 4.54 3.66
CA ALA A 95 -9.73 3.63 4.78
C ALA A 95 -9.13 4.26 6.04
N LEU A 96 -9.86 4.14 7.14
CA LEU A 96 -9.37 4.49 8.48
C LEU A 96 -8.81 3.22 9.11
N THR A 97 -7.49 3.15 9.25
CA THR A 97 -6.74 1.93 9.58
C THR A 97 -6.02 2.11 10.88
N GLU A 98 -6.79 2.22 11.96
CA GLU A 98 -6.20 2.54 13.26
C GLU A 98 -5.20 1.48 13.72
N HIS A 99 -4.21 1.89 14.51
CA HIS A 99 -3.24 0.97 15.08
C HIS A 99 -3.89 -0.03 16.04
N SER A 100 -3.49 -1.29 15.89
CA SER A 100 -3.93 -2.35 16.78
C SER A 100 -3.49 -2.13 18.24
N ASN A 101 -4.45 -2.19 19.17
CA ASN A 101 -4.22 -2.11 20.61
C ASN A 101 -5.40 -2.65 21.42
N PHE A 102 -5.17 -3.04 22.68
CA PHE A 102 -6.27 -3.33 23.62
C PHE A 102 -7.24 -2.17 23.81
N GLY A 103 -6.74 -0.92 23.84
CA GLY A 103 -7.62 0.26 23.88
C GLY A 103 -8.57 0.31 22.68
N HIS A 104 -8.04 0.05 21.49
CA HIS A 104 -8.80 0.02 20.24
C HIS A 104 -9.76 -1.18 20.18
N ALA A 105 -9.26 -2.40 20.36
CA ALA A 105 -10.04 -3.63 20.31
C ALA A 105 -11.14 -3.71 21.38
N ASN A 106 -10.87 -3.31 22.63
CA ASN A 106 -11.70 -3.69 23.79
C ASN A 106 -12.37 -2.51 24.48
N ASN A 107 -11.70 -1.36 24.56
CA ASN A 107 -12.21 -0.24 25.36
C ASN A 107 -13.11 0.70 24.55
N GLY A 108 -13.67 0.16 23.47
CA GLY A 108 -14.67 0.81 22.63
C GLY A 108 -14.10 1.51 21.40
N GLY A 109 -12.77 1.58 21.21
CA GLY A 109 -12.17 2.29 20.07
C GLY A 109 -12.73 1.85 18.71
N ALA A 110 -12.60 0.57 18.36
CA ALA A 110 -13.07 0.02 17.09
C ALA A 110 -14.60 0.15 16.91
N VAL A 111 -15.37 -0.05 17.98
CA VAL A 111 -16.85 -0.01 17.95
C VAL A 111 -17.36 1.43 17.86
N ASN A 112 -16.75 2.36 18.59
CA ASN A 112 -17.14 3.78 18.58
C ASN A 112 -16.67 4.46 17.28
N ALA A 113 -15.48 4.13 16.78
CA ALA A 113 -15.05 4.51 15.45
C ALA A 113 -16.07 4.04 14.40
N ASN A 114 -16.55 2.79 14.47
CA ASN A 114 -17.56 2.31 13.54
C ASN A 114 -18.85 3.12 13.60
N LYS A 115 -19.37 3.43 14.80
CA LYS A 115 -20.59 4.25 14.94
C LYS A 115 -20.44 5.61 14.27
N GLU A 116 -19.29 6.27 14.47
CA GLU A 116 -18.97 7.53 13.80
C GLU A 116 -18.84 7.35 12.29
N ILE A 117 -18.19 6.28 11.83
CA ILE A 117 -18.06 5.95 10.40
C ILE A 117 -19.42 5.73 9.75
N GLN A 118 -20.36 4.99 10.38
CA GLN A 118 -21.71 4.81 9.83
C GLN A 118 -22.44 6.16 9.70
N ALA A 119 -22.31 7.04 10.70
CA ALA A 119 -22.88 8.37 10.63
C ALA A 119 -22.27 9.19 9.48
N GLN A 120 -20.96 9.08 9.25
CA GLN A 120 -20.29 9.76 8.14
C GLN A 120 -20.64 9.18 6.78
N ARG A 121 -20.81 7.86 6.66
CA ARG A 121 -21.29 7.20 5.42
C ARG A 121 -22.69 7.71 5.05
N ALA A 122 -23.58 7.83 6.03
CA ALA A 122 -24.91 8.38 5.83
C ALA A 122 -24.88 9.87 5.42
N ALA A 123 -23.98 10.66 6.01
CA ALA A 123 -23.84 12.08 5.72
C ALA A 123 -23.09 12.39 4.40
N ARG A 124 -22.30 11.45 3.88
CA ARG A 124 -21.41 11.64 2.72
C ARG A 124 -21.58 10.52 1.68
N PRO A 125 -22.73 10.43 1.00
CA PRO A 125 -22.97 9.35 0.01
C PRO A 125 -21.99 9.38 -1.17
N GLY A 126 -21.31 10.51 -1.40
CA GLY A 126 -20.27 10.64 -2.41
C GLY A 126 -18.91 10.10 -2.00
N LEU A 127 -18.64 9.77 -0.74
CA LEU A 127 -17.33 9.32 -0.25
C LEU A 127 -17.42 7.89 0.26
N LEU A 128 -16.62 6.97 -0.30
CA LEU A 128 -16.58 5.59 0.17
C LEU A 128 -15.63 5.47 1.37
N ILE A 129 -16.19 5.33 2.56
CA ILE A 129 -15.42 5.27 3.82
C ILE A 129 -15.29 3.82 4.29
N PHE A 130 -14.09 3.26 4.26
CA PHE A 130 -13.78 1.94 4.82
C PHE A 130 -13.37 2.07 6.28
N GLN A 131 -13.77 1.10 7.10
CA GLN A 131 -13.08 0.83 8.36
C GLN A 131 -12.09 -0.30 8.12
N GLY A 132 -10.85 -0.09 8.54
CA GLY A 132 -9.78 -1.07 8.44
C GLY A 132 -9.02 -1.20 9.75
N LEU A 133 -7.80 -1.72 9.64
CA LEU A 133 -6.86 -1.88 10.74
C LEU A 133 -5.45 -1.77 10.19
N GLU A 134 -4.56 -1.07 10.89
CA GLU A 134 -3.14 -1.28 10.70
C GLU A 134 -2.69 -2.43 11.61
N TRP A 135 -2.47 -3.57 10.97
CA TRP A 135 -2.11 -4.83 11.59
C TRP A 135 -0.61 -4.90 11.79
N TYR A 136 -0.14 -5.17 13.02
CA TYR A 136 1.25 -5.56 13.25
C TYR A 136 1.43 -7.00 12.76
N ILE A 137 2.10 -7.19 11.64
CA ILE A 137 2.28 -8.52 11.07
C ILE A 137 3.21 -9.31 12.02
N PRO A 138 2.85 -10.54 12.42
CA PRO A 138 3.76 -11.40 13.17
C PRO A 138 5.10 -11.59 12.45
N GLY A 139 6.21 -11.24 13.10
CA GLY A 139 7.57 -11.33 12.58
C GLY A 139 8.02 -10.17 11.70
N ALA A 140 7.13 -9.24 11.37
CA ALA A 140 7.32 -8.23 10.34
C ALA A 140 6.89 -6.84 10.83
N GLU A 141 6.79 -5.86 9.91
CA GLU A 141 6.33 -4.51 10.24
C GLU A 141 4.79 -4.43 10.29
N HIS A 142 4.14 -3.67 9.41
CA HIS A 142 2.69 -3.49 9.43
C HIS A 142 2.02 -3.84 8.10
N ALA A 143 0.70 -4.00 8.13
CA ALA A 143 -0.14 -4.07 6.95
C ALA A 143 -1.48 -3.35 7.14
N SER A 144 -1.93 -2.66 6.10
CA SER A 144 -3.29 -2.17 6.00
C SER A 144 -4.24 -3.32 5.70
N VAL A 145 -5.25 -3.57 6.55
CA VAL A 145 -6.35 -4.52 6.30
C VAL A 145 -7.64 -3.74 6.04
N LEU A 146 -8.20 -3.86 4.84
CA LEU A 146 -9.40 -3.16 4.41
C LEU A 146 -10.55 -4.14 4.22
N VAL A 147 -11.67 -3.91 4.92
CA VAL A 147 -12.83 -4.80 4.91
C VAL A 147 -14.00 -4.10 4.24
N ALA A 148 -14.70 -4.79 3.33
CA ALA A 148 -15.94 -4.28 2.76
C ALA A 148 -16.96 -3.99 3.87
N PRO A 149 -17.63 -2.83 3.84
CA PRO A 149 -18.64 -2.52 4.84
C PRO A 149 -19.77 -3.52 4.89
N GLY A 150 -20.18 -3.87 6.10
CA GLY A 150 -21.23 -4.86 6.31
C GLY A 150 -21.48 -5.13 7.79
N PRO A 151 -22.50 -5.95 8.11
CA PRO A 151 -22.91 -6.19 9.50
C PRO A 151 -21.81 -6.80 10.38
N ASN A 152 -20.80 -7.44 9.77
CA ASN A 152 -19.73 -8.13 10.47
C ASN A 152 -18.37 -7.41 10.41
N GLU A 153 -18.26 -6.22 9.79
CA GLU A 153 -16.96 -5.56 9.56
C GLU A 153 -16.18 -5.35 10.86
N VAL A 154 -16.83 -4.79 11.89
CA VAL A 154 -16.19 -4.51 13.19
C VAL A 154 -15.89 -5.79 13.96
N ASN A 155 -16.80 -6.76 13.93
CA ASN A 155 -16.59 -8.03 14.62
C ASN A 155 -15.42 -8.79 14.01
N LEU A 156 -15.27 -8.75 12.67
CA LEU A 156 -14.12 -9.32 11.98
C LEU A 156 -12.83 -8.61 12.40
N LEU A 157 -12.77 -7.27 12.29
CA LEU A 157 -11.57 -6.49 12.61
C LEU A 157 -11.12 -6.72 14.07
N ARG A 158 -12.05 -6.66 15.04
CA ARG A 158 -11.75 -6.93 16.45
C ARG A 158 -11.27 -8.36 16.69
N THR A 159 -11.91 -9.35 16.05
CA THR A 159 -11.48 -10.75 16.15
C THR A 159 -10.08 -10.91 15.59
N PHE A 160 -9.81 -10.29 14.45
CA PHE A 160 -8.52 -10.34 13.78
C PHE A 160 -7.42 -9.74 14.65
N GLU A 161 -7.64 -8.52 15.13
CA GLU A 161 -6.76 -7.81 16.05
C GLU A 161 -6.44 -8.66 17.30
N LEU A 162 -7.45 -9.16 18.00
CA LEU A 162 -7.25 -9.95 19.21
C LEU A 162 -6.49 -11.25 18.95
N VAL A 163 -6.75 -11.95 17.84
CA VAL A 163 -6.20 -13.29 17.58
C VAL A 163 -4.84 -13.26 16.89
N TRP A 164 -4.64 -12.34 15.97
CA TRP A 164 -3.58 -12.40 14.97
C TRP A 164 -2.61 -11.23 15.01
N ASP A 165 -2.92 -10.14 15.73
CA ASP A 165 -2.01 -9.00 15.81
C ASP A 165 -0.70 -9.36 16.52
N GLY A 166 0.42 -9.04 15.88
CA GLY A 166 1.75 -9.34 16.35
C GLY A 166 2.06 -8.68 17.69
N LYS A 167 1.63 -7.42 17.89
CA LYS A 167 1.92 -6.66 19.11
C LYS A 167 1.11 -7.17 20.29
N LEU A 168 -0.19 -7.39 20.11
CA LEU A 168 -1.06 -7.93 21.16
C LEU A 168 -0.62 -9.34 21.58
N ASN A 169 -0.10 -10.13 20.64
CA ASN A 169 0.29 -11.51 20.86
C ASN A 169 1.80 -11.71 21.07
N GLN A 170 2.59 -10.64 21.11
CA GLN A 170 4.05 -10.65 21.28
C GLN A 170 4.80 -11.49 20.24
N TRP A 171 4.39 -11.35 18.98
CA TRP A 171 4.99 -11.97 17.82
C TRP A 171 5.76 -10.98 16.92
N GLU A 172 6.03 -9.73 17.35
CA GLU A 172 6.67 -8.71 16.50
C GLU A 172 8.19 -8.92 16.33
N LYS A 173 8.89 -9.37 17.38
CA LYS A 173 10.35 -9.38 17.44
C LYS A 173 10.87 -10.78 17.77
N PRO A 174 10.84 -11.72 16.81
CA PRO A 174 11.37 -13.06 17.05
C PRO A 174 12.86 -12.97 17.39
N THR A 175 13.32 -13.81 18.32
CA THR A 175 14.75 -13.93 18.62
C THR A 175 15.45 -14.52 17.40
N PRO A 176 16.40 -13.79 16.76
CA PRO A 176 17.05 -14.26 15.54
C PRO A 176 17.74 -15.62 15.74
N GLY A 177 17.66 -16.49 14.73
CA GLY A 177 18.28 -17.83 14.77
C GLY A 177 17.58 -18.85 15.68
N THR A 178 16.37 -18.55 16.17
CA THR A 178 15.57 -19.48 17.00
C THR A 178 14.31 -19.92 16.27
N ALA A 179 13.64 -20.95 16.79
CA ALA A 179 12.35 -21.43 16.29
C ALA A 179 11.20 -20.39 16.37
N GLN A 180 11.42 -19.25 17.05
CA GLN A 180 10.46 -18.15 17.06
C GLN A 180 10.26 -17.54 15.68
N VAL A 181 11.33 -17.42 14.88
CA VAL A 181 11.30 -16.84 13.53
C VAL A 181 10.28 -17.59 12.66
N GLU A 182 10.48 -18.90 12.46
CA GLU A 182 9.56 -19.76 11.71
C GLU A 182 8.13 -19.75 12.30
N THR A 183 8.02 -19.67 13.63
CA THR A 183 6.72 -19.67 14.29
C THR A 183 5.94 -18.38 14.02
N PHE A 184 6.59 -17.22 14.06
CA PHE A 184 5.92 -15.93 13.89
C PHE A 184 5.59 -15.71 12.41
N GLU A 185 6.50 -16.03 11.49
CA GLU A 185 6.23 -16.01 10.05
C GLU A 185 5.02 -16.90 9.69
N ARG A 186 4.94 -18.10 10.28
CA ARG A 186 3.78 -18.99 10.09
C ARG A 186 2.49 -18.37 10.61
N LYS A 187 2.53 -17.57 11.69
CA LYS A 187 1.34 -16.85 12.21
C LYS A 187 0.84 -15.79 11.24
N ALA A 188 1.73 -15.08 10.55
CA ALA A 188 1.34 -14.15 9.50
C ALA A 188 0.62 -14.87 8.34
N VAL A 189 1.17 -16.00 7.88
CA VAL A 189 0.55 -16.84 6.83
C VAL A 189 -0.82 -17.37 7.25
N GLU A 190 -0.95 -17.87 8.49
CA GLU A 190 -2.22 -18.35 9.05
C GLU A 190 -3.27 -17.24 9.14
N ALA A 191 -2.87 -16.03 9.53
CA ALA A 191 -3.75 -14.86 9.63
C ALA A 191 -4.33 -14.47 8.25
N ILE A 192 -3.48 -14.42 7.23
CA ILE A 192 -3.89 -14.12 5.84
C ILE A 192 -4.84 -15.21 5.32
N ALA A 193 -4.51 -16.48 5.55
CA ALA A 193 -5.37 -17.60 5.16
C ALA A 193 -6.73 -17.57 5.88
N TRP A 194 -6.76 -17.10 7.14
CA TRP A 194 -7.98 -16.91 7.91
C TRP A 194 -8.86 -15.80 7.31
N LEU A 195 -8.31 -14.63 6.96
CA LEU A 195 -9.05 -13.56 6.29
C LEU A 195 -9.68 -14.05 4.98
N ALA A 196 -8.91 -14.78 4.17
CA ALA A 196 -9.40 -15.36 2.93
C ALA A 196 -10.56 -16.34 3.18
N ASN A 197 -10.54 -17.08 4.29
CA ASN A 197 -11.64 -17.94 4.68
C ASN A 197 -12.89 -17.16 5.14
N GLN A 198 -12.73 -16.02 5.80
CA GLN A 198 -13.87 -15.16 6.19
C GLN A 198 -14.61 -14.65 4.96
N LYS A 199 -13.87 -14.27 3.91
CA LYS A 199 -14.44 -13.94 2.60
C LYS A 199 -15.09 -15.15 1.94
N ARG A 200 -14.39 -16.28 1.79
CA ARG A 200 -14.92 -17.49 1.11
C ARG A 200 -16.17 -18.06 1.76
N SER A 201 -16.30 -17.96 3.07
CA SER A 201 -17.48 -18.42 3.82
C SER A 201 -18.68 -17.47 3.74
N GLY A 202 -18.50 -16.26 3.20
CA GLY A 202 -19.52 -15.22 3.15
C GLY A 202 -19.75 -14.52 4.49
N TYR A 203 -18.85 -14.67 5.48
CA TYR A 203 -18.95 -13.93 6.74
C TYR A 203 -18.77 -12.43 6.54
N ILE A 204 -17.89 -12.05 5.61
CA ILE A 204 -17.76 -10.71 5.05
C ILE A 204 -17.84 -10.78 3.52
N GLU A 205 -18.22 -9.68 2.89
CA GLU A 205 -18.32 -9.61 1.43
C GLU A 205 -16.95 -9.63 0.76
N ASP A 206 -16.01 -8.82 1.25
CA ASP A 206 -14.66 -8.74 0.67
C ASP A 206 -13.62 -8.17 1.63
N VAL A 207 -12.34 -8.47 1.39
CA VAL A 207 -11.18 -7.99 2.15
C VAL A 207 -9.92 -7.96 1.27
N VAL A 208 -9.05 -6.99 1.51
CA VAL A 208 -7.67 -6.97 1.01
C VAL A 208 -6.69 -6.55 2.11
N ALA A 209 -5.43 -6.94 1.94
CA ALA A 209 -4.30 -6.57 2.79
C ALA A 209 -3.10 -6.14 1.94
N LEU A 210 -2.33 -5.18 2.45
CA LEU A 210 -1.13 -4.60 1.83
C LEU A 210 -0.06 -4.41 2.90
N ALA A 211 1.18 -4.81 2.65
CA ALA A 211 2.29 -4.51 3.56
C ALA A 211 2.58 -3.00 3.55
N ASN A 212 2.70 -2.39 4.72
CA ASN A 212 3.00 -0.97 4.87
C ASN A 212 4.50 -0.77 5.04
N HIS A 213 5.00 0.36 4.52
CA HIS A 213 6.37 0.87 4.68
C HIS A 213 7.48 -0.23 4.74
N PRO A 214 7.53 -1.15 3.77
CA PRO A 214 8.19 -2.46 3.93
C PRO A 214 9.70 -2.36 4.20
N MET A 215 10.41 -1.40 3.61
CA MET A 215 11.86 -1.24 3.84
C MET A 215 12.21 -0.23 4.95
N ARG A 216 11.23 0.34 5.66
CA ARG A 216 11.50 1.35 6.71
C ARG A 216 12.33 0.76 7.85
N LEU A 217 12.01 -0.45 8.28
CA LEU A 217 12.81 -1.24 9.22
C LEU A 217 13.57 -2.39 8.54
N GLY A 218 13.28 -2.66 7.26
CA GLY A 218 13.88 -3.73 6.48
C GLY A 218 13.66 -5.12 7.10
N ILE A 219 12.55 -5.30 7.82
CA ILE A 219 12.21 -6.57 8.51
C ILE A 219 11.50 -7.48 7.52
N ASP A 220 10.61 -6.94 6.70
CA ASP A 220 9.83 -7.68 5.69
C ASP A 220 10.75 -8.33 4.66
N SER A 221 11.02 -9.62 4.82
CA SER A 221 11.94 -10.35 3.95
C SER A 221 11.29 -10.76 2.61
N PRO A 222 12.08 -11.03 1.55
CA PRO A 222 11.51 -11.43 0.27
C PRO A 222 10.78 -12.78 0.33
N HIS A 223 11.24 -13.72 1.17
CA HIS A 223 10.54 -15.00 1.32
C HIS A 223 9.21 -14.85 2.06
N GLU A 224 9.11 -13.95 3.03
CA GLU A 224 7.87 -13.60 3.73
C GLU A 224 6.88 -12.90 2.79
N LEU A 225 7.30 -11.88 2.05
CA LEU A 225 6.44 -11.21 1.04
C LEU A 225 5.82 -12.23 0.06
N ARG A 226 6.62 -13.20 -0.39
CA ARG A 226 6.14 -14.31 -1.22
C ARG A 226 5.22 -15.25 -0.45
N ALA A 227 5.52 -15.56 0.81
CA ALA A 227 4.71 -16.46 1.63
C ALA A 227 3.33 -15.85 1.89
N TRP A 228 3.26 -14.55 2.17
CA TRP A 228 2.02 -13.80 2.35
C TRP A 228 1.19 -13.76 1.06
N ARG A 229 1.81 -13.44 -0.08
CA ARG A 229 1.18 -13.52 -1.41
C ARG A 229 0.63 -14.92 -1.67
N ASP A 230 1.44 -15.96 -1.44
CA ASP A 230 1.07 -17.34 -1.74
C ASP A 230 0.00 -17.90 -0.77
N ALA A 231 -0.12 -17.35 0.43
CA ALA A 231 -1.13 -17.74 1.43
C ALA A 231 -2.56 -17.45 0.93
N ALA A 232 -2.78 -16.26 0.35
CA ALA A 232 -4.03 -15.87 -0.31
C ALA A 232 -3.83 -14.67 -1.24
N ARG A 233 -3.60 -14.95 -2.53
CA ARG A 233 -3.33 -13.93 -3.59
C ARG A 233 -4.48 -12.95 -3.82
N ASP A 234 -5.69 -13.30 -3.42
CA ASP A 234 -6.87 -12.45 -3.53
C ASP A 234 -7.14 -11.60 -2.27
N VAL A 235 -6.32 -11.78 -1.22
CA VAL A 235 -6.34 -10.99 0.02
C VAL A 235 -5.06 -10.19 0.16
N MET A 236 -3.88 -10.84 0.25
CA MET A 236 -2.60 -10.13 0.29
C MET A 236 -2.17 -9.77 -1.13
N ILE A 237 -2.37 -8.51 -1.49
CA ILE A 237 -2.30 -8.08 -2.89
C ILE A 237 -0.99 -7.36 -3.25
N GLY A 238 -0.21 -6.93 -2.26
CA GLY A 238 0.97 -6.09 -2.54
C GLY A 238 1.55 -5.39 -1.32
N MET A 239 2.20 -4.27 -1.59
CA MET A 239 2.85 -3.42 -0.59
C MET A 239 2.68 -1.93 -0.93
N GLU A 240 2.90 -1.06 0.04
CA GLU A 240 3.12 0.35 -0.19
C GLU A 240 4.39 0.55 -1.01
N GLY A 241 4.23 1.04 -2.25
CA GLY A 241 5.36 1.35 -3.10
C GLY A 241 5.92 2.76 -2.88
N ALA A 242 5.06 3.67 -2.43
CA ALA A 242 5.45 4.94 -1.84
C ALA A 242 4.80 5.06 -0.46
N PRO A 243 5.61 5.10 0.63
CA PRO A 243 5.08 5.20 1.99
C PRO A 243 4.39 6.55 2.20
N GLY A 244 3.58 6.67 3.26
CA GLY A 244 3.09 7.94 3.75
C GLY A 244 4.19 8.81 4.35
N ALA A 245 3.87 9.71 5.28
CA ALA A 245 4.84 10.58 5.97
C ALA A 245 5.85 11.32 5.05
N GLN A 246 5.41 11.63 3.82
CA GLN A 246 6.26 12.26 2.79
C GLN A 246 6.75 13.66 3.19
N GLY A 247 6.06 14.32 4.12
CA GLY A 247 6.38 15.65 4.64
C GLY A 247 7.45 15.68 5.74
N SER A 248 7.93 14.53 6.22
CA SER A 248 8.93 14.42 7.30
C SER A 248 10.14 15.37 7.12
N GLY A 249 10.73 15.38 5.93
CA GLY A 249 11.88 16.24 5.59
C GLY A 249 11.63 17.76 5.64
N VAL A 250 10.36 18.17 5.70
CA VAL A 250 9.92 19.58 5.78
C VAL A 250 9.02 19.85 6.97
N SER A 251 9.06 18.97 7.99
CA SER A 251 8.37 19.16 9.26
C SER A 251 8.71 20.52 9.91
N GLN A 252 7.83 21.03 10.76
CA GLN A 252 8.12 22.23 11.58
C GLN A 252 9.38 22.05 12.46
N PHE A 253 9.69 20.81 12.84
CA PHE A 253 10.85 20.46 13.68
C PHE A 253 11.85 19.54 12.96
N SER A 254 11.87 19.58 11.62
CA SER A 254 12.78 18.76 10.82
C SER A 254 14.25 19.04 11.13
N ARG A 255 15.09 18.03 11.01
CA ARG A 255 16.54 18.06 11.24
C ARG A 255 17.28 17.59 9.98
N ALA A 256 18.58 17.89 9.93
CA ALA A 256 19.45 17.28 8.93
C ALA A 256 19.41 15.75 9.08
N GLY A 257 19.27 15.04 7.96
CA GLY A 257 19.13 13.60 7.89
C GLY A 257 17.69 13.08 7.89
N ASP A 258 16.69 13.92 8.18
CA ASP A 258 15.28 13.51 8.06
C ASP A 258 14.94 13.21 6.60
N GLN A 259 14.26 12.09 6.37
CA GLN A 259 13.92 11.57 5.05
C GLN A 259 12.40 11.47 4.88
N ARG A 260 11.93 11.53 3.63
CA ARG A 260 10.53 11.24 3.29
C ARG A 260 10.12 9.85 3.83
N GLY A 261 8.89 9.72 4.29
CA GLY A 261 8.39 8.46 4.85
C GLY A 261 8.94 8.09 6.24
N GLU A 262 9.76 8.95 6.86
CA GLU A 262 10.50 8.65 8.09
C GLU A 262 11.53 7.53 7.94
N TYR A 263 11.95 7.24 6.71
CA TYR A 263 12.94 6.22 6.36
C TYR A 263 14.36 6.69 6.72
N THR A 264 14.64 6.73 8.02
CA THR A 264 15.89 7.22 8.60
C THR A 264 16.68 6.13 9.32
N ASN A 265 16.10 4.93 9.45
CA ASN A 265 16.65 3.80 10.20
C ASN A 265 17.92 3.22 9.58
N ASN A 266 18.60 2.36 10.34
CA ASN A 266 19.71 1.54 9.90
C ASN A 266 19.37 0.06 10.15
N PRO A 267 20.03 -0.88 9.45
CA PRO A 267 19.85 -2.30 9.71
C PRO A 267 20.04 -2.66 11.19
N THR A 268 19.14 -3.49 11.71
CA THR A 268 19.21 -4.05 13.07
C THR A 268 19.33 -5.57 13.01
N GLN A 269 19.44 -6.22 14.17
CA GLN A 269 19.39 -7.69 14.26
C GLN A 269 18.05 -8.30 13.79
N PHE A 270 16.99 -7.49 13.70
CA PHE A 270 15.67 -7.93 13.23
C PHE A 270 15.48 -7.68 11.73
N SER A 271 16.35 -6.88 11.12
CA SER A 271 16.27 -6.62 9.68
C SER A 271 16.72 -7.84 8.90
N PHE A 272 16.11 -8.09 7.74
CA PHE A 272 16.54 -9.11 6.81
C PHE A 272 17.99 -8.83 6.36
N PRO A 273 18.94 -9.75 6.61
CA PRO A 273 20.36 -9.49 6.44
C PRO A 273 20.79 -9.28 4.98
N GLY A 274 19.95 -9.66 4.01
CA GLY A 274 20.24 -9.49 2.58
C GLY A 274 20.02 -8.07 2.05
N TYR A 275 19.37 -7.17 2.80
CA TYR A 275 19.15 -5.80 2.34
C TYR A 275 20.38 -4.91 2.50
N PRO A 276 20.74 -4.11 1.47
CA PRO A 276 21.78 -3.09 1.63
C PRO A 276 21.28 -1.96 2.55
N ALA A 277 22.20 -1.21 3.16
CA ALA A 277 21.86 -0.04 3.98
C ALA A 277 21.03 1.01 3.21
N ASP A 278 21.25 1.11 1.89
CA ASP A 278 20.49 1.98 1.00
C ASP A 278 19.00 1.63 0.90
N ALA A 279 18.61 0.38 1.20
CA ALA A 279 17.21 -0.03 1.15
C ALA A 279 16.33 0.73 2.16
N PHE A 280 16.94 1.25 3.23
CA PHE A 280 16.29 1.96 4.32
C PHE A 280 16.05 3.44 3.99
N ARG A 281 16.15 3.82 2.72
CA ARG A 281 16.02 5.20 2.24
C ARG A 281 15.08 5.23 1.03
N PRO A 282 14.27 6.30 0.88
CA PRO A 282 13.41 6.44 -0.26
C PRO A 282 14.18 7.02 -1.46
N TYR A 283 13.71 6.72 -2.66
CA TYR A 283 14.22 7.23 -3.92
C TYR A 283 13.08 7.95 -4.64
N GLY A 284 13.15 9.28 -4.74
CA GLY A 284 12.04 10.09 -5.28
C GLY A 284 10.75 10.03 -4.44
N GLY A 285 10.86 9.65 -3.16
CA GLY A 285 9.72 9.40 -2.27
C GLY A 285 9.14 7.99 -2.35
N PHE A 286 9.68 7.12 -3.20
CA PHE A 286 9.27 5.72 -3.31
C PHE A 286 10.19 4.81 -2.50
N ASP A 287 9.63 3.72 -1.96
CA ASP A 287 10.38 2.68 -1.26
C ASP A 287 11.44 2.07 -2.21
N TRP A 288 12.63 1.76 -1.68
CA TRP A 288 13.74 1.18 -2.46
C TRP A 288 13.33 -0.10 -3.21
N ALA A 289 12.47 -0.94 -2.61
CA ALA A 289 11.97 -2.16 -3.21
C ALA A 289 11.14 -1.90 -4.49
N THR A 290 10.51 -0.72 -4.58
CA THR A 290 9.72 -0.26 -5.74
C THR A 290 10.55 0.53 -6.74
N ALA A 291 11.40 1.42 -6.25
CA ALA A 291 12.20 2.33 -7.07
C ALA A 291 13.31 1.61 -7.86
N THR A 292 13.83 0.51 -7.32
CA THR A 292 14.93 -0.24 -7.92
C THR A 292 14.45 -1.09 -9.11
N VAL A 293 14.74 -0.63 -10.33
CA VAL A 293 14.50 -1.41 -11.56
C VAL A 293 15.33 -2.70 -11.55
N GLY A 294 14.66 -3.84 -11.69
CA GLY A 294 15.24 -5.18 -11.55
C GLY A 294 15.47 -5.63 -10.11
N GLY A 295 14.93 -4.89 -9.13
CA GLY A 295 15.01 -5.19 -7.69
C GLY A 295 13.87 -6.09 -7.19
N VAL A 296 13.49 -5.90 -5.92
CA VAL A 296 12.58 -6.79 -5.17
C VAL A 296 11.22 -6.91 -5.85
N TRP A 297 10.59 -5.79 -6.20
CA TRP A 297 9.28 -5.82 -6.84
C TRP A 297 9.33 -6.55 -8.18
N ASP A 298 10.33 -6.23 -9.01
CA ASP A 298 10.54 -6.88 -10.30
C ASP A 298 10.86 -8.39 -10.16
N SER A 299 11.57 -8.79 -9.11
CA SER A 299 11.82 -10.19 -8.74
C SER A 299 10.51 -10.95 -8.49
N MET A 300 9.55 -10.32 -7.81
CA MET A 300 8.23 -10.90 -7.59
C MET A 300 7.37 -10.93 -8.87
N LEU A 301 7.44 -9.89 -9.70
CA LEU A 301 6.72 -9.82 -10.98
C LEU A 301 7.26 -10.83 -12.01
N ALA A 302 8.57 -11.07 -12.03
CA ALA A 302 9.20 -12.06 -12.91
C ALA A 302 8.68 -13.49 -12.66
N GLU A 303 8.12 -13.78 -11.48
CA GLU A 303 7.44 -15.05 -11.22
C GLU A 303 6.11 -15.21 -11.98
N GLY A 304 5.65 -14.15 -12.65
CA GLY A 304 4.40 -14.13 -13.41
C GLY A 304 3.15 -14.03 -12.52
N LEU A 305 3.32 -13.65 -11.26
CA LEU A 305 2.28 -13.61 -10.23
C LEU A 305 1.93 -12.15 -9.85
N PRO A 306 0.68 -11.89 -9.44
CA PRO A 306 0.26 -10.57 -9.00
C PRO A 306 0.94 -10.18 -7.70
N PHE A 307 1.51 -8.96 -7.68
CA PHE A 307 1.99 -8.29 -6.48
C PHE A 307 2.11 -6.80 -6.79
N TRP A 308 1.25 -6.00 -6.18
CA TRP A 308 0.99 -4.62 -6.60
C TRP A 308 1.65 -3.61 -5.68
N ILE A 309 1.82 -2.40 -6.18
CA ILE A 309 2.17 -1.24 -5.35
C ILE A 309 0.96 -0.33 -5.15
N THR A 310 0.96 0.35 -4.01
CA THR A 310 0.04 1.45 -3.65
C THR A 310 0.82 2.65 -3.08
N SER A 311 0.09 3.70 -2.71
CA SER A 311 0.58 4.84 -1.95
C SER A 311 -0.56 5.36 -1.07
N ASN A 312 -0.21 6.15 -0.05
CA ASN A 312 -1.12 6.68 0.96
C ASN A 312 -0.49 7.90 1.64
N SER A 313 -1.25 8.52 2.55
CA SER A 313 -0.73 9.59 3.40
C SER A 313 -0.09 9.10 4.69
N ASP A 314 -0.53 7.96 5.23
CA ASP A 314 -0.22 7.48 6.58
C ASP A 314 -0.53 8.56 7.64
N ASN A 315 -1.62 9.31 7.42
CA ASN A 315 -1.83 10.57 8.14
C ASN A 315 -2.15 10.34 9.63
N HIS A 316 -1.17 10.65 10.47
CA HIS A 316 -1.26 10.74 11.92
C HIS A 316 -1.21 12.20 12.38
N LEU A 317 -0.21 12.93 11.88
CA LEU A 317 0.16 14.29 12.26
C LEU A 317 0.61 15.08 11.02
N THR A 318 -0.24 15.98 10.55
CA THR A 318 0.03 16.79 9.37
C THR A 318 1.12 17.84 9.61
N VAL A 319 2.05 17.95 8.67
CA VAL A 319 3.14 18.94 8.70
C VAL A 319 2.62 20.36 8.84
N LYS A 320 3.16 21.10 9.83
CA LYS A 320 2.96 22.55 10.01
C LYS A 320 1.49 22.96 10.17
N ASP A 321 0.60 22.03 10.51
CA ASP A 321 -0.77 22.35 10.90
C ASP A 321 -0.80 23.01 12.29
N THR A 322 -1.97 23.43 12.76
CA THR A 322 -2.09 24.15 14.04
C THR A 322 -2.89 23.39 15.11
N TRP A 323 -3.29 22.15 14.84
CA TRP A 323 -4.13 21.35 15.73
C TRP A 323 -3.32 20.65 16.82
N LYS A 324 -3.75 20.77 18.07
CA LYS A 324 -3.21 20.01 19.21
C LYS A 324 -4.27 19.06 19.75
N THR A 325 -3.84 17.91 20.28
CA THR A 325 -4.71 17.01 21.05
C THR A 325 -5.34 17.77 22.22
N GLY A 326 -6.65 17.60 22.42
CA GLY A 326 -7.36 18.20 23.55
C GLY A 326 -6.92 17.64 24.91
N PRO A 327 -7.25 18.31 26.01
CA PRO A 327 -6.98 17.79 27.35
C PRO A 327 -7.87 16.60 27.67
N TYR A 328 -7.32 15.59 28.37
CA TYR A 328 -8.14 14.51 28.95
C TYR A 328 -9.00 15.04 30.11
N PRO A 329 -10.09 14.34 30.46
CA PRO A 329 -10.89 14.67 31.65
C PRO A 329 -10.03 14.79 32.91
N ALA A 330 -10.31 15.81 33.72
CA ALA A 330 -9.63 16.06 35.00
C ALA A 330 -10.22 15.19 36.13
N GLU A 331 -10.32 13.89 35.90
CA GLU A 331 -10.89 12.89 36.82
C GLU A 331 -10.11 11.58 36.78
N GLU A 332 -10.30 10.71 37.77
CA GLU A 332 -9.73 9.36 37.74
C GLU A 332 -10.46 8.49 36.69
N PRO A 333 -9.75 7.61 35.96
CA PRO A 333 -8.34 7.25 36.14
C PRO A 333 -7.34 8.20 35.44
N TYR A 334 -7.78 9.16 34.63
CA TYR A 334 -6.88 9.98 33.79
C TYR A 334 -5.82 10.75 34.58
N LEU A 335 -6.16 11.23 35.78
CA LEU A 335 -5.25 11.97 36.66
C LEU A 335 -4.06 11.13 37.18
N SER A 336 -4.27 9.83 37.44
CA SER A 336 -3.24 8.94 37.98
C SER A 336 -2.42 8.21 36.90
N LEU A 337 -2.81 8.31 35.62
CA LEU A 337 -2.13 7.60 34.53
C LEU A 337 -0.86 8.34 34.08
N PRO A 338 0.30 7.65 34.04
CA PRO A 338 1.61 8.29 33.97
C PRO A 338 1.99 8.81 32.58
N ASN A 339 1.31 8.36 31.53
CA ASN A 339 1.65 8.71 30.15
C ASN A 339 0.40 8.80 29.26
N GLU A 340 0.62 9.35 28.07
CA GLU A 340 -0.42 9.59 27.07
C GLU A 340 -1.10 8.30 26.59
N PHE A 341 -0.30 7.25 26.36
CA PHE A 341 -0.81 5.97 25.87
C PHE A 341 -1.75 5.30 26.89
N ASP A 342 -1.40 5.34 28.17
CA ASP A 342 -2.21 4.81 29.26
C ASP A 342 -3.54 5.58 29.36
N ARG A 343 -3.52 6.92 29.20
CA ARG A 343 -4.74 7.75 29.15
C ARG A 343 -5.60 7.44 27.94
N TRP A 344 -5.01 7.36 26.74
CA TRP A 344 -5.71 6.96 25.52
C TRP A 344 -6.37 5.59 25.67
N SER A 345 -5.67 4.65 26.30
CA SER A 345 -6.13 3.27 26.47
C SER A 345 -7.40 3.16 27.30
N VAL A 346 -7.79 4.15 28.11
CA VAL A 346 -9.02 4.11 28.92
C VAL A 346 -10.27 3.94 28.04
N THR A 347 -10.31 4.61 26.89
CA THR A 347 -11.45 4.61 25.95
C THR A 347 -11.06 4.21 24.52
N GLY A 348 -9.77 3.98 24.25
CA GLY A 348 -9.26 3.77 22.89
C GLY A 348 -9.46 4.98 21.99
N LYS A 349 -9.54 6.19 22.56
CA LYS A 349 -9.84 7.43 21.85
C LYS A 349 -9.15 8.61 22.54
N ARG A 350 -8.40 9.43 21.78
CA ARG A 350 -7.87 10.71 22.27
C ARG A 350 -8.99 11.76 22.37
N PRO A 351 -8.84 12.79 23.22
CA PRO A 351 -9.76 13.93 23.25
C PRO A 351 -9.76 14.67 21.91
N ASP A 352 -10.91 15.23 21.54
CA ASP A 352 -11.04 16.00 20.30
C ASP A 352 -9.99 17.13 20.26
N PRO A 353 -9.31 17.32 19.11
CA PRO A 353 -8.26 18.31 18.99
C PRO A 353 -8.84 19.73 18.90
N PHE A 354 -8.01 20.72 19.22
CA PHE A 354 -8.34 22.14 19.05
C PHE A 354 -7.24 22.85 18.25
N ASP A 355 -7.64 23.89 17.52
CA ASP A 355 -6.70 24.76 16.82
C ASP A 355 -6.00 25.68 17.83
N ALA A 356 -4.70 25.47 18.01
CA ALA A 356 -3.87 26.25 18.91
C ALA A 356 -3.29 27.51 18.27
N GLY A 357 -3.48 27.72 16.95
CA GLY A 357 -2.88 28.81 16.17
C GLY A 357 -1.36 28.72 16.00
N GLU A 358 -0.71 27.71 16.58
CA GLU A 358 0.74 27.50 16.54
C GLU A 358 1.07 26.30 15.67
N LYS A 359 2.07 26.42 14.79
CA LYS A 359 2.50 25.31 13.94
C LYS A 359 3.01 24.14 14.77
N GLN A 360 2.51 22.95 14.49
CA GLN A 360 2.90 21.71 15.13
C GLN A 360 3.94 20.95 14.32
N GLY A 361 4.64 20.06 15.04
CA GLY A 361 5.38 18.97 14.43
C GLY A 361 4.42 17.95 13.82
N GLY A 362 4.91 17.28 12.79
CA GLY A 362 4.20 16.29 12.01
C GLY A 362 5.07 15.89 10.83
N SER A 363 4.78 14.75 10.22
CA SER A 363 5.53 14.21 9.08
C SER A 363 4.62 13.96 7.89
N ASP A 364 3.30 14.07 8.06
CA ASP A 364 2.33 13.66 7.07
C ASP A 364 1.76 14.83 6.27
N TYR A 365 1.17 14.51 5.14
CA TYR A 365 0.20 15.38 4.47
C TYR A 365 -1.20 14.84 4.67
N TRP A 366 -2.21 15.69 4.55
CA TRP A 366 -3.59 15.24 4.57
C TRP A 366 -3.86 14.20 3.46
N PRO A 367 -4.85 13.32 3.65
CA PRO A 367 -5.23 12.35 2.62
C PRO A 367 -5.47 13.02 1.26
N GLY A 368 -4.76 12.56 0.24
CA GLY A 368 -4.83 13.09 -1.12
C GLY A 368 -4.13 14.43 -1.38
N GLN A 369 -3.54 15.09 -0.37
CA GLN A 369 -2.88 16.39 -0.57
C GLN A 369 -1.58 16.30 -1.36
N PHE A 370 -0.81 15.22 -1.15
CA PHE A 370 0.46 14.99 -1.84
C PHE A 370 0.47 13.63 -2.53
N SER A 371 0.30 12.56 -1.75
CA SER A 371 0.20 11.19 -2.26
C SER A 371 -1.21 10.88 -2.70
N ARG A 372 -1.37 10.27 -3.88
CA ARG A 372 -2.66 9.84 -4.40
C ARG A 372 -2.59 8.44 -4.99
N LEU A 373 -3.49 7.57 -4.55
CA LEU A 373 -3.73 6.27 -5.16
C LEU A 373 -4.93 6.37 -6.10
N HIS A 374 -4.73 6.08 -7.38
CA HIS A 374 -5.81 6.02 -8.36
C HIS A 374 -6.22 4.56 -8.58
N THR A 375 -7.50 4.27 -8.39
CA THR A 375 -8.09 2.94 -8.53
C THR A 375 -9.08 2.92 -9.69
N GLY A 376 -8.83 2.05 -10.67
CA GLY A 376 -9.62 1.93 -11.89
C GLY A 376 -10.78 0.96 -11.69
N VAL A 377 -11.94 1.50 -11.31
CA VAL A 377 -13.15 0.71 -11.01
C VAL A 377 -14.07 0.59 -12.23
N THR A 378 -14.82 -0.50 -12.29
CA THR A 378 -15.95 -0.65 -13.22
C THR A 378 -17.25 -0.08 -12.63
N GLU A 379 -17.32 -0.01 -11.30
CA GLU A 379 -18.45 0.50 -10.54
C GLU A 379 -17.93 1.26 -9.31
N ARG A 380 -18.53 2.41 -8.99
CA ARG A 380 -18.21 3.15 -7.76
C ARG A 380 -18.94 2.50 -6.58
N SER A 381 -18.34 1.45 -6.03
CA SER A 381 -18.82 0.75 -4.84
C SER A 381 -17.64 0.29 -3.99
N TYR A 382 -17.90 -0.09 -2.73
CA TYR A 382 -16.87 -0.63 -1.84
C TYR A 382 -16.18 -1.86 -2.44
N THR A 383 -16.96 -2.82 -2.94
CA THR A 383 -16.42 -4.00 -3.64
C THR A 383 -15.78 -3.66 -4.98
N GLY A 384 -16.25 -2.63 -5.69
CA GLY A 384 -15.62 -2.14 -6.90
C GLY A 384 -14.20 -1.62 -6.67
N VAL A 385 -13.97 -0.90 -5.56
CA VAL A 385 -12.63 -0.45 -5.14
C VAL A 385 -11.76 -1.66 -4.76
N LEU A 386 -12.23 -2.54 -3.88
CA LEU A 386 -11.45 -3.72 -3.44
C LEU A 386 -11.09 -4.65 -4.60
N GLU A 387 -12.00 -4.83 -5.57
CA GLU A 387 -11.74 -5.59 -6.79
C GLU A 387 -10.73 -4.91 -7.71
N ALA A 388 -10.79 -3.58 -7.85
CA ALA A 388 -9.79 -2.83 -8.61
C ALA A 388 -8.40 -2.97 -7.98
N MET A 389 -8.31 -2.88 -6.65
CA MET A 389 -7.06 -3.07 -5.90
C MET A 389 -6.51 -4.50 -6.09
N ARG A 390 -7.35 -5.52 -5.90
CA ARG A 390 -6.99 -6.93 -6.10
C ARG A 390 -6.51 -7.23 -7.51
N ARG A 391 -7.13 -6.62 -8.52
CA ARG A 391 -6.72 -6.76 -9.91
C ARG A 391 -5.49 -5.94 -10.29
N GLY A 392 -4.99 -5.07 -9.40
CA GLY A 392 -3.85 -4.22 -9.72
C GLY A 392 -4.18 -3.10 -10.70
N ARG A 393 -5.45 -2.72 -10.84
CA ARG A 393 -5.91 -1.58 -11.67
C ARG A 393 -5.60 -0.27 -10.95
N MET A 394 -4.32 -0.03 -10.68
CA MET A 394 -3.88 1.10 -9.88
C MET A 394 -2.64 1.77 -10.45
N TRP A 395 -2.59 3.08 -10.25
CA TRP A 395 -1.40 3.89 -10.40
C TRP A 395 -1.38 4.92 -9.27
N VAL A 396 -0.20 5.43 -8.95
CA VAL A 396 0.03 6.36 -7.86
C VAL A 396 0.79 7.57 -8.37
N ASP A 397 0.53 8.73 -7.80
CA ASP A 397 1.33 9.92 -8.07
C ASP A 397 1.54 10.79 -6.84
N HIS A 398 2.65 11.52 -6.88
CA HIS A 398 3.02 12.53 -5.91
C HIS A 398 2.79 13.94 -6.46
N GLY A 399 2.34 14.85 -5.58
CA GLY A 399 2.27 16.28 -5.85
C GLY A 399 1.29 16.70 -6.94
N HIS A 400 0.31 15.84 -7.24
CA HIS A 400 -0.65 16.03 -8.32
C HIS A 400 0.02 16.12 -9.69
N LEU A 401 1.02 15.29 -9.96
CA LEU A 401 1.77 15.33 -11.22
C LEU A 401 0.87 15.15 -12.44
N LEU A 402 -0.10 14.23 -12.36
CA LEU A 402 -1.04 13.91 -13.44
C LEU A 402 -2.49 14.08 -13.01
N GLN A 403 -3.37 14.50 -13.91
CA GLN A 403 -4.82 14.41 -13.67
C GLN A 403 -5.41 13.07 -14.08
N GLY A 404 -4.79 12.38 -15.03
CA GLY A 404 -5.29 11.10 -15.50
C GLY A 404 -4.24 10.30 -16.26
N LEU A 405 -4.36 8.97 -16.13
CA LEU A 405 -3.58 7.99 -16.84
C LEU A 405 -4.52 6.86 -17.30
N ASP A 406 -4.54 6.55 -18.59
CA ASP A 406 -5.20 5.37 -19.14
C ASP A 406 -4.20 4.59 -20.01
N VAL A 407 -4.10 3.29 -19.76
CA VAL A 407 -3.16 2.41 -20.46
C VAL A 407 -3.93 1.30 -21.13
N ARG A 408 -3.68 1.11 -22.43
CA ARG A 408 -4.25 0.03 -23.23
C ARG A 408 -3.16 -0.74 -23.96
N VAL A 409 -3.23 -2.06 -23.85
CA VAL A 409 -2.25 -2.99 -24.41
C VAL A 409 -2.95 -3.97 -25.33
N ARG A 410 -2.45 -4.11 -26.56
CA ARG A 410 -3.07 -4.97 -27.57
C ARG A 410 -2.05 -5.56 -28.52
N GLU A 411 -2.34 -6.77 -29.01
CA GLU A 411 -1.63 -7.36 -30.14
C GLU A 411 -1.90 -6.53 -31.41
N VAL A 412 -0.85 -6.25 -32.20
CA VAL A 412 -0.96 -5.64 -33.53
C VAL A 412 -0.26 -6.55 -34.55
N ARG A 413 -0.87 -6.79 -35.72
CA ARG A 413 -0.25 -7.60 -36.78
C ARG A 413 0.72 -6.75 -37.61
N GLY A 414 1.80 -7.39 -38.08
CA GLY A 414 2.94 -6.77 -38.75
C GLY A 414 2.61 -5.65 -39.75
N ASN A 415 3.47 -4.63 -39.73
CA ASN A 415 3.39 -3.33 -40.44
C ASN A 415 2.39 -2.29 -39.89
N GLY A 416 2.14 -2.25 -38.57
CA GLY A 416 1.59 -1.07 -37.88
C GLY A 416 0.16 -0.65 -38.22
N ALA A 417 -0.46 -1.26 -39.22
CA ALA A 417 -1.87 -1.09 -39.57
C ALA A 417 -2.67 -2.23 -38.92
N GLY A 418 -2.85 -2.13 -37.60
CA GLY A 418 -3.62 -3.11 -36.84
C GLY A 418 -5.11 -3.05 -37.18
N ASN A 419 -5.61 -4.11 -37.82
CA ASN A 419 -7.03 -4.44 -37.91
C ASN A 419 -7.60 -4.61 -36.49
N SER A 420 -8.08 -3.51 -35.89
CA SER A 420 -8.79 -3.53 -34.62
C SER A 420 -10.19 -4.08 -34.86
N ASN A 421 -10.37 -5.39 -34.71
CA ASN A 421 -11.70 -6.02 -34.64
C ASN A 421 -12.48 -5.58 -33.36
N GLY A 422 -12.63 -4.27 -33.12
CA GLY A 422 -13.41 -3.70 -32.02
C GLY A 422 -12.92 -4.03 -30.59
N ARG A 423 -11.67 -4.51 -30.40
CA ARG A 423 -11.11 -4.80 -29.06
C ARG A 423 -10.36 -3.57 -28.52
N ASN A 424 -10.71 -3.11 -27.32
CA ASN A 424 -10.05 -2.00 -26.60
C ASN A 424 -8.69 -2.40 -26.01
N GLY A 425 -8.33 -3.70 -26.01
CA GLY A 425 -7.11 -4.21 -25.37
C GLY A 425 -7.27 -4.39 -23.85
N VAL A 426 -6.21 -4.85 -23.20
CA VAL A 426 -6.16 -5.01 -21.73
C VAL A 426 -5.54 -3.78 -21.07
N THR A 427 -5.72 -3.63 -19.76
CA THR A 427 -5.22 -2.48 -18.98
C THR A 427 -4.40 -2.90 -17.76
N LEU A 428 -4.00 -1.93 -16.92
CA LEU A 428 -3.17 -2.13 -15.73
C LEU A 428 -3.64 -3.31 -14.87
N GLY A 429 -2.68 -4.10 -14.39
CA GLY A 429 -2.91 -5.30 -13.58
C GLY A 429 -3.45 -6.52 -14.34
N SER A 430 -3.73 -6.37 -15.64
CA SER A 430 -4.29 -7.44 -16.48
C SER A 430 -3.21 -8.17 -17.29
N ARG A 431 -3.62 -9.18 -18.05
CA ARG A 431 -2.72 -10.03 -18.85
C ARG A 431 -3.19 -10.08 -20.30
N LEU A 432 -2.29 -9.83 -21.24
CA LEU A 432 -2.52 -9.97 -22.68
C LEU A 432 -1.94 -11.30 -23.17
N GLN A 433 -2.76 -12.15 -23.78
CA GLN A 433 -2.26 -13.33 -24.51
C GLN A 433 -1.93 -12.96 -25.95
N VAL A 434 -0.75 -13.34 -26.43
CA VAL A 434 -0.27 -13.07 -27.79
C VAL A 434 0.40 -14.30 -28.40
N ARG A 435 0.40 -14.36 -29.73
CA ARG A 435 1.18 -15.37 -30.45
C ARG A 435 2.67 -15.05 -30.39
N ARG A 436 3.50 -16.10 -30.39
CA ARG A 436 4.96 -15.95 -30.56
C ARG A 436 5.28 -15.15 -31.83
N GLY A 437 6.11 -14.12 -31.69
CA GLY A 437 6.52 -13.22 -32.76
C GLY A 437 5.51 -12.11 -33.09
N ALA A 438 4.47 -11.95 -32.27
CA ALA A 438 3.55 -10.82 -32.42
C ALA A 438 4.18 -9.49 -31.98
N ASP A 439 3.73 -8.40 -32.57
CA ASP A 439 4.00 -7.06 -32.07
C ASP A 439 2.91 -6.66 -31.06
N VAL A 440 3.31 -5.98 -29.98
CA VAL A 440 2.40 -5.50 -28.93
C VAL A 440 2.47 -3.98 -28.83
N GLU A 441 1.35 -3.32 -29.03
CA GLU A 441 1.22 -1.88 -28.83
C GLU A 441 0.78 -1.57 -27.39
N ILE A 442 1.50 -0.66 -26.76
CA ILE A 442 1.17 0.02 -25.51
C ILE A 442 0.74 1.44 -25.86
N SER A 443 -0.53 1.75 -25.63
CA SER A 443 -1.11 3.08 -25.76
C SER A 443 -1.23 3.70 -24.37
N ILE A 444 -0.54 4.81 -24.14
CA ILE A 444 -0.47 5.53 -22.87
C ILE A 444 -1.14 6.89 -23.07
N THR A 445 -2.35 7.07 -22.55
CA THR A 445 -3.08 8.34 -22.58
C THR A 445 -2.89 9.05 -21.26
N ILE A 446 -2.38 10.28 -21.31
CA ILE A 446 -2.04 11.10 -20.15
C ILE A 446 -2.86 12.38 -20.21
N THR A 447 -3.40 12.80 -19.07
CA THR A 447 -3.96 14.14 -18.87
C THR A 447 -3.07 14.87 -17.87
N THR A 448 -2.42 15.94 -18.32
CA THR A 448 -1.51 16.73 -17.46
C THR A 448 -2.29 17.56 -16.46
N THR A 449 -1.68 17.86 -15.32
CA THR A 449 -2.23 18.83 -14.38
C THR A 449 -2.18 20.25 -14.95
N ASP A 450 -3.31 20.95 -14.90
CA ASP A 450 -3.49 22.32 -15.41
C ASP A 450 -3.74 23.35 -14.30
N TYR A 451 -3.70 22.92 -13.04
CA TYR A 451 -3.80 23.77 -11.86
C TYR A 451 -2.50 23.73 -11.04
N ARG A 452 -2.31 24.75 -10.20
CA ARG A 452 -1.23 24.73 -9.22
C ARG A 452 -1.60 23.79 -8.07
N ASN A 453 -0.70 22.86 -7.74
CA ASN A 453 -0.86 21.97 -6.61
C ASN A 453 -0.81 22.73 -5.27
N PHE A 454 -0.88 21.99 -4.15
CA PHE A 454 -0.97 22.58 -2.82
C PHE A 454 0.33 23.21 -2.28
N ALA A 455 1.42 23.11 -3.04
CA ALA A 455 2.63 23.93 -2.85
C ALA A 455 2.69 25.16 -3.76
N GLY A 456 1.63 25.41 -4.54
CA GLY A 456 1.58 26.52 -5.51
C GLY A 456 2.38 26.25 -6.79
N ILE A 457 2.80 25.01 -7.04
CA ILE A 457 3.60 24.62 -8.21
C ILE A 457 2.64 24.13 -9.31
N LEU A 458 2.84 24.58 -10.56
CA LEU A 458 2.17 23.95 -11.71
C LEU A 458 2.97 22.72 -12.12
N PRO A 459 2.49 21.49 -11.89
CA PRO A 459 3.26 20.29 -12.17
C PRO A 459 3.49 20.14 -13.68
N LYS A 460 4.66 19.60 -14.05
CA LYS A 460 5.02 19.35 -15.45
C LYS A 460 5.64 17.97 -15.55
N LEU A 461 5.05 17.09 -16.34
CA LEU A 461 5.64 15.79 -16.65
C LEU A 461 6.75 15.97 -17.70
N ALA A 462 7.96 15.50 -17.41
CA ALA A 462 9.09 15.57 -18.33
C ALA A 462 9.25 14.29 -19.14
N HIS A 463 9.15 13.12 -18.49
CA HIS A 463 9.30 11.84 -19.17
C HIS A 463 8.43 10.73 -18.58
N VAL A 464 8.23 9.69 -19.40
CA VAL A 464 7.60 8.42 -19.01
C VAL A 464 8.52 7.26 -19.40
N ASP A 465 8.83 6.40 -18.46
CA ASP A 465 9.57 5.16 -18.65
C ASP A 465 8.64 3.99 -18.85
N VAL A 466 8.91 3.21 -19.91
CA VAL A 466 8.43 1.84 -20.08
C VAL A 466 9.51 0.93 -19.53
N ILE A 467 9.27 0.35 -18.35
CA ILE A 467 10.18 -0.58 -17.68
C ILE A 467 9.65 -1.98 -17.89
N GLY A 468 10.48 -2.94 -18.27
CA GLY A 468 10.01 -4.31 -18.48
C GLY A 468 11.06 -5.37 -18.27
N GLY A 469 10.59 -6.58 -18.00
CA GLY A 469 11.39 -7.75 -17.66
C GLY A 469 10.74 -9.04 -18.16
N ALA A 470 11.52 -10.12 -18.18
CA ALA A 470 11.02 -11.43 -18.56
C ALA A 470 10.18 -12.06 -17.44
N VAL A 471 9.15 -12.82 -17.81
CA VAL A 471 8.49 -13.75 -16.88
C VAL A 471 9.29 -15.06 -16.88
N THR A 472 10.00 -15.31 -15.79
CA THR A 472 10.88 -16.47 -15.59
C THR A 472 10.22 -17.59 -14.80
N GLY A 473 9.10 -17.32 -14.15
CA GLY A 473 8.43 -18.26 -13.24
C GLY A 473 9.02 -18.24 -11.84
N ALA A 474 8.52 -19.12 -10.97
CA ALA A 474 8.87 -19.17 -9.56
C ALA A 474 10.39 -19.29 -9.34
N VAL A 475 10.91 -18.51 -8.39
CA VAL A 475 12.32 -18.57 -7.99
C VAL A 475 12.59 -19.79 -7.10
N THR A 476 13.77 -20.40 -7.25
CA THR A 476 14.22 -21.48 -6.35
C THR A 476 14.61 -20.94 -4.97
N ASP A 477 15.34 -19.83 -4.96
CA ASP A 477 15.69 -19.10 -3.74
C ASP A 477 14.63 -18.02 -3.48
N ARG A 478 13.84 -18.21 -2.42
CA ARG A 478 12.75 -17.29 -2.05
C ARG A 478 13.25 -15.95 -1.53
N ASP A 479 14.53 -15.84 -1.17
CA ASP A 479 15.20 -14.60 -0.78
C ASP A 479 15.74 -13.79 -1.97
N THR A 480 15.49 -14.24 -3.20
CA THR A 480 15.94 -13.54 -4.41
C THR A 480 15.42 -12.10 -4.46
N LEU A 481 16.35 -11.14 -4.44
CA LEU A 481 16.10 -9.70 -4.57
C LEU A 481 16.08 -9.19 -6.00
N LYS A 482 16.52 -9.98 -6.98
CA LYS A 482 16.84 -9.50 -8.34
C LYS A 482 16.00 -10.17 -9.42
N ALA A 483 15.63 -9.40 -10.43
CA ALA A 483 15.13 -9.87 -11.72
C ALA A 483 16.10 -9.45 -12.85
N PRO A 484 17.16 -10.22 -13.11
CA PRO A 484 18.12 -9.91 -14.16
C PRO A 484 17.46 -9.73 -15.53
N GLY A 485 17.89 -8.71 -16.29
CA GLY A 485 17.34 -8.39 -17.60
C GLY A 485 16.11 -7.48 -17.56
N THR A 486 15.63 -7.09 -16.38
CA THR A 486 14.66 -6.01 -16.25
C THR A 486 15.36 -4.67 -16.40
N THR A 487 14.91 -3.84 -17.33
CA THR A 487 15.50 -2.51 -17.61
C THR A 487 14.43 -1.51 -18.03
N VAL A 488 14.79 -0.23 -18.10
CA VAL A 488 14.02 0.77 -18.85
C VAL A 488 14.15 0.45 -20.35
N TRP A 489 13.12 -0.16 -20.93
CA TRP A 489 13.07 -0.45 -22.37
C TRP A 489 13.01 0.82 -23.20
N LYS A 490 12.26 1.82 -22.73
CA LYS A 490 12.14 3.10 -23.40
C LYS A 490 11.81 4.21 -22.43
N GLN A 491 12.63 5.26 -22.41
CA GLN A 491 12.24 6.57 -21.88
C GLN A 491 11.60 7.39 -23.01
N LEU A 492 10.43 7.94 -22.74
CA LEU A 492 9.61 8.74 -23.64
C LEU A 492 9.63 10.19 -23.14
N ASP A 493 10.25 11.09 -23.90
CA ASP A 493 10.19 12.53 -23.62
C ASP A 493 8.81 13.08 -23.95
N VAL A 494 8.19 13.73 -22.97
CA VAL A 494 6.88 14.36 -23.07
C VAL A 494 6.91 15.81 -22.62
N SER A 495 8.11 16.36 -22.41
CA SER A 495 8.33 17.72 -21.96
C SER A 495 7.60 18.72 -22.86
N GLY A 496 6.88 19.66 -22.23
CA GLY A 496 6.13 20.70 -22.92
C GLY A 496 4.79 20.26 -23.51
N ARG A 497 4.42 18.97 -23.46
CA ARG A 497 3.06 18.53 -23.78
C ARG A 497 2.10 18.95 -22.68
N THR A 498 0.88 19.35 -23.05
CA THR A 498 -0.17 19.80 -22.14
C THR A 498 -1.52 19.24 -22.57
N GLY A 499 -2.50 19.26 -21.66
CA GLY A 499 -3.83 18.70 -21.90
C GLY A 499 -3.81 17.17 -21.93
N THR A 500 -4.69 16.59 -22.73
CA THR A 500 -4.76 15.14 -22.93
C THR A 500 -4.04 14.73 -24.21
N PHE A 501 -3.10 13.80 -24.10
CA PHE A 501 -2.39 13.25 -25.25
C PHE A 501 -2.11 11.76 -25.10
N THR A 502 -1.89 11.07 -26.23
CA THR A 502 -1.58 9.64 -26.25
C THR A 502 -0.19 9.40 -26.84
N ILE A 503 0.57 8.53 -26.18
CA ILE A 503 1.85 8.00 -26.67
C ILE A 503 1.65 6.54 -27.04
N ARG A 504 2.23 6.11 -28.16
CA ARG A 504 2.23 4.69 -28.57
C ARG A 504 3.66 4.17 -28.57
N HIS A 505 3.87 3.06 -27.87
CA HIS A 505 5.12 2.30 -27.90
C HIS A 505 4.82 0.88 -28.36
N VAL A 506 5.63 0.34 -29.27
CA VAL A 506 5.44 -1.03 -29.79
C VAL A 506 6.62 -1.89 -29.37
N ILE A 507 6.33 -2.97 -28.65
CA ILE A 507 7.26 -4.06 -28.40
C ILE A 507 7.17 -4.98 -29.62
N LYS A 508 8.25 -5.05 -30.39
CA LYS A 508 8.29 -5.85 -31.61
C LYS A 508 8.69 -7.28 -31.33
N ASP A 509 8.18 -8.21 -32.13
CA ASP A 509 8.65 -9.59 -32.18
C ASP A 509 8.70 -10.26 -30.79
N VAL A 510 7.58 -10.27 -30.07
CA VAL A 510 7.51 -10.82 -28.70
C VAL A 510 7.69 -12.35 -28.73
N GLN A 511 8.87 -12.81 -28.31
CA GLN A 511 9.25 -14.22 -28.34
C GLN A 511 9.00 -14.98 -27.03
N LYS A 512 8.97 -14.28 -25.90
CA LYS A 512 8.82 -14.87 -24.56
C LYS A 512 7.85 -14.04 -23.74
N SER A 513 7.18 -14.68 -22.78
CA SER A 513 6.33 -13.96 -21.84
C SER A 513 7.14 -12.93 -21.05
N CYS A 514 6.56 -11.76 -20.87
CA CYS A 514 7.18 -10.63 -20.20
C CYS A 514 6.14 -9.83 -19.43
N TYR A 515 6.59 -8.83 -18.69
CA TYR A 515 5.73 -7.83 -18.11
C TYR A 515 6.34 -6.45 -18.37
N PHE A 516 5.51 -5.41 -18.30
CA PHE A 516 6.00 -4.05 -18.23
C PHE A 516 5.21 -3.26 -17.19
N ARG A 517 5.85 -2.24 -16.62
CA ARG A 517 5.28 -1.23 -15.73
C ARG A 517 5.67 0.16 -16.21
N LEU A 518 4.94 1.17 -15.75
CA LEU A 518 5.23 2.56 -16.10
C LEU A 518 5.71 3.32 -14.88
N ARG A 519 6.61 4.26 -15.13
CA ARG A 519 7.05 5.30 -14.19
C ARG A 519 7.13 6.61 -14.96
N GLY A 520 6.96 7.75 -14.30
CA GLY A 520 7.34 9.03 -14.89
C GLY A 520 7.66 10.07 -13.84
N SER A 521 8.26 11.17 -14.28
CA SER A 521 8.85 12.19 -13.41
C SER A 521 8.66 13.59 -13.99
N ASP A 522 8.67 14.57 -13.10
CA ASP A 522 8.83 15.97 -13.47
C ASP A 522 10.23 16.34 -14.00
N GLY A 523 11.20 15.43 -13.88
CA GLY A 523 12.56 15.62 -14.38
C GLY A 523 13.43 16.54 -13.52
N ASN A 524 12.98 16.94 -12.33
CA ASN A 524 13.74 17.87 -11.49
C ASN A 524 14.93 17.20 -10.77
N ARG A 525 14.77 15.93 -10.36
CA ARG A 525 15.81 15.20 -9.63
C ARG A 525 15.86 13.73 -10.04
N HIS A 526 16.79 13.39 -10.93
CA HIS A 526 16.99 12.03 -11.43
C HIS A 526 18.45 11.76 -11.77
N GLY A 527 18.81 10.50 -11.97
CA GLY A 527 20.17 10.07 -12.31
C GLY A 527 20.23 8.60 -12.71
N ALA A 528 21.41 8.00 -12.74
CA ALA A 528 21.50 6.56 -12.90
C ALA A 528 20.77 5.87 -11.73
N GLY A 529 19.84 4.96 -12.04
CA GLY A 529 19.14 4.18 -11.03
C GLY A 529 20.09 3.22 -10.31
N TYR A 530 19.59 2.54 -9.28
CA TYR A 530 20.42 1.80 -8.31
C TYR A 530 21.39 0.78 -8.93
N TYR A 531 21.00 0.09 -10.00
CA TYR A 531 21.85 -0.87 -10.73
C TYR A 531 22.59 -0.27 -11.94
N GLY A 532 22.66 1.05 -12.02
CA GLY A 532 23.43 1.79 -13.02
C GLY A 532 22.63 2.20 -14.26
N ALA A 533 23.22 3.11 -15.05
CA ALA A 533 22.56 3.76 -16.18
C ALA A 533 22.19 2.81 -17.34
N SER A 534 22.82 1.63 -17.43
CA SER A 534 22.45 0.60 -18.42
C SER A 534 21.14 -0.12 -18.08
N VAL A 535 20.75 -0.12 -16.80
CA VAL A 535 19.47 -0.67 -16.32
C VAL A 535 18.42 0.42 -16.27
N ASP A 536 18.79 1.57 -15.71
CA ASP A 536 17.91 2.71 -15.50
C ASP A 536 18.70 4.02 -15.68
N PRO A 537 18.63 4.68 -16.86
CA PRO A 537 19.46 5.84 -17.17
C PRO A 537 19.08 7.12 -16.44
N ALA A 538 17.84 7.23 -15.95
CA ALA A 538 17.27 8.44 -15.36
C ALA A 538 16.27 8.11 -14.25
N GLY A 539 16.62 7.14 -13.41
CA GLY A 539 15.84 6.73 -12.25
C GLY A 539 15.83 7.77 -11.14
N PRO A 540 14.92 7.60 -10.17
CA PRO A 540 14.92 8.40 -8.96
C PRO A 540 16.23 8.16 -8.19
N ILE A 541 16.71 9.21 -7.52
CA ILE A 541 17.90 9.15 -6.67
C ILE A 541 17.53 9.46 -5.23
N ARG A 542 18.33 8.98 -4.28
CA ARG A 542 18.19 9.30 -2.86
C ARG A 542 18.36 10.81 -2.65
N HIS A 543 17.64 11.36 -1.68
CA HIS A 543 17.88 12.72 -1.19
C HIS A 543 19.16 12.80 -0.37
N GLY A 544 19.72 14.01 -0.27
CA GLY A 544 20.87 14.25 0.60
C GLY A 544 20.48 14.20 2.08
N ASP A 545 21.46 14.44 2.95
CA ASP A 545 21.28 14.44 4.40
C ASP A 545 21.28 15.87 4.98
N ASN A 546 21.31 16.93 4.15
CA ASN A 546 21.20 18.30 4.65
C ASN A 546 19.73 18.64 4.97
N LEU A 547 19.55 19.63 5.85
CA LEU A 547 18.22 20.14 6.17
C LEU A 547 17.53 20.68 4.90
N GLY A 548 16.34 20.17 4.60
CA GLY A 548 15.54 20.57 3.44
C GLY A 548 15.81 19.76 2.16
N ASP A 549 16.85 18.91 2.12
CA ASP A 549 17.14 18.08 0.93
C ASP A 549 15.99 17.13 0.59
N ALA A 550 15.21 16.71 1.59
CA ALA A 550 14.09 15.79 1.44
C ALA A 550 12.74 16.46 1.14
N ASP A 551 12.71 17.74 0.72
CA ASP A 551 11.45 18.45 0.40
C ASP A 551 10.64 17.74 -0.71
N PRO A 552 9.47 17.17 -0.40
CA PRO A 552 8.64 16.37 -1.31
C PRO A 552 8.16 17.09 -2.56
N TRP A 553 8.12 18.42 -2.55
CA TRP A 553 7.62 19.19 -3.70
C TRP A 553 8.69 19.52 -4.74
N THR A 554 9.96 19.18 -4.46
CA THR A 554 11.09 19.49 -5.35
C THR A 554 11.26 18.49 -6.50
N ASP A 555 10.77 17.26 -6.33
CA ASP A 555 10.69 16.24 -7.38
C ASP A 555 9.50 15.31 -7.14
N THR A 556 8.73 15.12 -8.19
CA THR A 556 7.49 14.34 -8.18
C THR A 556 7.53 13.24 -9.21
N TRP A 557 6.93 12.11 -8.83
CA TRP A 557 6.96 10.89 -9.61
C TRP A 557 5.57 10.25 -9.63
N PHE A 558 5.28 9.50 -10.68
CA PHE A 558 4.15 8.57 -10.72
C PHE A 558 4.63 7.17 -11.08
N TYR A 559 3.94 6.15 -10.58
CA TYR A 559 4.18 4.75 -10.91
C TYR A 559 2.85 4.06 -11.21
N ALA A 560 2.84 3.13 -12.17
CA ALA A 560 1.67 2.33 -12.52
C ALA A 560 1.96 0.84 -12.38
N ASN A 561 0.98 0.08 -11.89
CA ASN A 561 1.07 -1.38 -11.78
C ASN A 561 1.22 -2.05 -13.16
N PRO A 562 1.83 -3.24 -13.23
CA PRO A 562 2.24 -3.81 -14.50
C PRO A 562 1.09 -4.38 -15.32
N VAL A 563 1.36 -4.59 -16.61
CA VAL A 563 0.59 -5.49 -17.48
C VAL A 563 1.49 -6.65 -17.87
N PHE A 564 0.95 -7.88 -17.79
CA PHE A 564 1.66 -9.07 -18.25
C PHE A 564 1.34 -9.37 -19.71
N ILE A 565 2.32 -9.87 -20.44
CA ILE A 565 2.19 -10.35 -21.82
C ILE A 565 2.57 -11.84 -21.83
N ASP A 566 1.59 -12.68 -22.10
CA ASP A 566 1.74 -14.14 -22.14
C ASP A 566 1.86 -14.62 -23.59
N VAL A 567 3.01 -15.20 -23.93
CA VAL A 567 3.20 -15.85 -25.23
C VAL A 567 2.59 -17.26 -25.17
N VAL A 568 1.57 -17.50 -26.00
CA VAL A 568 0.82 -18.77 -26.08
C VAL A 568 1.03 -19.54 -27.37
#